data_AF-A0A183T566-F1
#
_entry.id   AF-A0A183T566-F1
#
_cell.length_a   1.000
_cell.length_b   1.000
_cell.length_c   1.000
_cell.angle_alpha   90.00
_cell.angle_beta   90.00
_cell.angle_gamma   90.00
#
_symmetry.space_group_name_H-M   'P 1'
#
loop_
_entity.id
_entity.type
_entity.pdbx_description
1 polymer ?
#
loop_
_entity_poly.entity_id
_entity_poly.type
_entity_poly.pdbx_seq_one_letter_code
_entity_poly.pdbx_strand_id
1 'polypeptide(L)'
;MGSRRQVDQVRRYKDTLKTSLKQLQINPTTLEDLARNRPTWRRTVKTGAAIYEANRIAAAKTKRAARKSPAPRNNTAHVQALSKCPRCQRPFRARIGLVKHLRTQCTTIRKFQLLRPILPPLLRIPLPSPLASVPLLQPS
;
A
#
# COMPACT_ATOMS: atom_id res chain seq x y z
N MET A 1 9.00 -1.73 -20.29
CA MET A 1 8.30 -2.91 -20.85
C MET A 1 7.84 -3.79 -19.70
N GLY A 2 6.61 -3.61 -19.23
CA GLY A 2 6.05 -4.45 -18.17
C GLY A 2 5.41 -5.69 -18.79
N SER A 3 6.04 -6.86 -18.63
CA SER A 3 5.46 -8.12 -19.09
C SER A 3 4.24 -8.45 -18.22
N ARG A 4 3.06 -8.44 -18.82
CA ARG A 4 1.81 -8.84 -18.17
C ARG A 4 1.83 -10.37 -18.09
N ARG A 5 1.60 -10.95 -16.91
CA ARG A 5 1.45 -12.40 -16.79
C ARG A 5 0.26 -12.82 -17.64
N GLN A 6 0.50 -13.77 -18.53
CA GLN A 6 -0.53 -14.42 -19.32
C GLN A 6 -1.56 -14.94 -18.33
N VAL A 7 -2.79 -14.43 -18.45
CA VAL A 7 -3.91 -14.85 -17.64
C VAL A 7 -3.98 -16.36 -17.77
N ASP A 8 -3.84 -17.06 -16.64
CA ASP A 8 -3.88 -18.51 -16.58
C ASP A 8 -5.08 -18.99 -17.39
N GLN A 9 -4.79 -19.79 -18.42
CA GLN A 9 -5.81 -20.45 -19.23
C GLN A 9 -6.85 -21.06 -18.30
N VAL A 10 -8.14 -20.77 -18.51
CA VAL A 10 -9.22 -21.17 -17.61
C VAL A 10 -9.08 -22.66 -17.32
N ARG A 11 -8.63 -22.97 -16.10
CA ARG A 11 -8.36 -24.34 -15.66
C ARG A 11 -9.68 -25.10 -15.74
N ARG A 12 -9.74 -26.17 -16.54
CA ARG A 12 -10.95 -26.99 -16.63
C ARG A 12 -11.28 -27.49 -15.21
N TYR A 13 -12.55 -27.47 -14.82
CA TYR A 13 -13.00 -27.86 -13.46
C TYR A 13 -12.34 -29.17 -12.97
N LYS A 14 -12.23 -30.16 -13.87
CA LYS A 14 -11.59 -31.46 -13.63
C LYS A 14 -10.13 -31.36 -13.19
N ASP A 15 -9.38 -30.40 -13.72
CA ASP A 15 -7.97 -30.19 -13.36
C ASP A 15 -7.85 -29.61 -11.95
N THR A 16 -8.74 -28.68 -11.58
CA THR A 16 -8.81 -28.13 -10.22
C THR A 16 -9.13 -29.25 -9.22
N LEU A 17 -10.13 -30.08 -9.49
CA LEU A 17 -10.47 -31.25 -8.67
C LEU A 17 -9.26 -32.19 -8.50
N LYS A 18 -8.59 -32.54 -9.61
CA LYS A 18 -7.42 -33.42 -9.59
C LYS A 18 -6.28 -32.84 -8.76
N THR A 19 -6.09 -31.51 -8.80
CA THR A 19 -5.09 -30.86 -7.95
C THR A 19 -5.46 -30.85 -6.47
N SER A 20 -6.72 -30.58 -6.12
CA SER A 20 -7.18 -30.63 -4.73
C SER A 20 -7.06 -32.03 -4.14
N LEU A 21 -7.43 -33.07 -4.90
CA LEU A 21 -7.28 -34.47 -4.47
C LEU A 21 -5.82 -34.84 -4.19
N LYS A 22 -4.90 -34.46 -5.09
CA LYS A 22 -3.46 -34.65 -4.87
C LYS A 22 -2.96 -33.92 -3.63
N GLN A 23 -3.43 -32.69 -3.38
CA GLN A 23 -3.06 -31.92 -2.19
C GLN A 23 -3.55 -32.58 -0.89
N LEU A 24 -4.70 -33.25 -0.94
CA LEU A 24 -5.25 -34.03 0.17
C LEU A 24 -4.66 -35.46 0.26
N GLN A 25 -3.71 -35.83 -0.60
CA GLN A 25 -3.15 -37.18 -0.71
C GLN A 25 -4.21 -38.27 -1.03
N ILE A 26 -5.27 -37.88 -1.73
CA ILE A 26 -6.31 -38.81 -2.20
C ILE A 26 -6.00 -39.14 -3.66
N ASN A 27 -5.79 -40.42 -3.96
CA ASN A 27 -5.59 -40.86 -5.33
C ASN A 27 -6.94 -40.83 -6.09
N PRO A 28 -7.02 -40.15 -7.25
CA PRO A 28 -8.25 -40.12 -8.05
C PRO A 28 -8.70 -41.50 -8.53
N THR A 29 -7.81 -42.48 -8.74
CA THR A 29 -8.20 -43.82 -9.22
C THR A 29 -8.82 -44.68 -8.12
N THR A 30 -8.48 -44.44 -6.86
CA THR A 30 -9.02 -45.19 -5.70
C THR A 30 -10.14 -44.43 -4.99
N LEU A 31 -10.57 -43.28 -5.53
CA LEU A 31 -11.53 -42.38 -4.89
C LEU A 31 -12.89 -43.04 -4.69
N GLU A 32 -13.36 -43.78 -5.68
CA GLU A 32 -14.69 -44.42 -5.67
C GLU A 32 -14.76 -45.56 -4.64
N ASP A 33 -13.71 -46.37 -4.54
CA ASP A 33 -13.61 -47.45 -3.53
C ASP A 33 -13.56 -46.85 -2.12
N LEU A 34 -12.82 -45.76 -1.95
CA LEU A 34 -12.72 -45.04 -0.69
C LEU A 34 -14.07 -44.44 -0.28
N ALA A 35 -14.83 -43.90 -1.23
CA ALA A 35 -16.14 -43.29 -1.00
C ALA A 35 -17.20 -44.32 -0.57
N ARG A 36 -17.13 -45.57 -1.08
CA ARG A 36 -18.01 -46.68 -0.66
C ARG A 36 -17.85 -46.99 0.84
N ASN A 37 -16.63 -46.91 1.36
CA ASN A 37 -16.37 -47.07 2.79
C ASN A 37 -16.47 -45.73 3.53
N ARG A 38 -17.68 -45.37 3.97
CA ARG A 38 -17.97 -44.08 4.63
C ARG A 38 -17.05 -43.77 5.82
N PRO A 39 -16.77 -44.68 6.77
CA PRO A 39 -15.80 -44.43 7.85
C PRO A 39 -14.39 -44.12 7.37
N THR A 40 -13.87 -44.91 6.44
CA THR A 40 -12.52 -44.72 5.87
C THR A 40 -12.42 -43.41 5.11
N TRP A 41 -13.43 -43.07 4.29
CA TRP A 41 -13.52 -41.79 3.60
C TRP A 41 -13.34 -40.60 4.54
N ARG A 42 -14.08 -40.56 5.66
CA ARG A 42 -13.99 -39.45 6.61
C ARG A 42 -12.63 -39.33 7.26
N ARG A 43 -11.98 -40.44 7.60
CA ARG A 43 -10.63 -40.43 8.18
C ARG A 43 -9.62 -39.89 7.17
N THR A 44 -9.63 -40.39 5.94
CA THR A 44 -8.69 -39.96 4.90
C THR A 44 -8.83 -38.49 4.57
N VAL A 45 -10.05 -37.98 4.40
CA VAL A 45 -10.29 -36.55 4.13
C VAL A 45 -9.80 -35.69 5.31
N LYS A 46 -10.09 -36.08 6.55
CA LYS A 46 -9.67 -35.33 7.75
C LYS A 46 -8.14 -35.26 7.86
N THR A 47 -7.47 -36.38 7.66
CA THR A 47 -6.00 -36.45 7.67
C THR A 47 -5.39 -35.64 6.53
N GLY A 48 -5.91 -35.81 5.30
CA GLY A 48 -5.47 -35.06 4.14
C GLY A 48 -5.61 -33.55 4.30
N ALA A 49 -6.74 -33.11 4.87
CA ALA A 49 -6.98 -31.69 5.16
C ALA A 49 -6.00 -31.13 6.20
N ALA A 50 -5.75 -31.87 7.28
CA ALA A 50 -4.78 -31.45 8.30
C ALA A 50 -3.37 -31.27 7.72
N ILE A 51 -2.93 -32.22 6.88
CA ILE A 51 -1.62 -32.15 6.22
C ILE A 51 -1.56 -30.99 5.23
N TYR A 52 -2.61 -30.81 4.42
CA TYR A 52 -2.69 -29.69 3.48
C TYR A 52 -2.56 -28.35 4.18
N GLU A 53 -3.25 -28.14 5.31
CA GLU A 53 -3.16 -26.87 6.03
C GLU A 53 -1.83 -26.66 6.72
N ALA A 54 -1.23 -27.71 7.27
CA ALA A 54 0.14 -27.64 7.79
C ALA A 54 1.12 -27.19 6.70
N ASN A 55 1.04 -27.79 5.51
CA ASN A 55 1.88 -27.45 4.36
C ASN A 55 1.63 -26.02 3.89
N ARG A 56 0.37 -25.59 3.81
CA ARG A 56 0.00 -24.24 3.39
C ARG A 56 0.55 -23.19 4.35
N ILE A 57 0.45 -23.43 5.66
CA ILE A 57 0.99 -22.55 6.71
C ILE A 57 2.52 -22.51 6.63
N ALA A 58 3.18 -23.67 6.51
CA ALA A 58 4.62 -23.74 6.39
C ALA A 58 5.12 -22.95 5.17
N ALA A 59 4.50 -23.14 4.01
CA ALA A 59 4.82 -22.39 2.79
C ALA A 59 4.58 -20.88 2.93
N ALA A 60 3.54 -20.46 3.66
CA ALA A 60 3.32 -19.05 3.95
C ALA A 60 4.39 -18.47 4.89
N LYS A 61 4.82 -19.24 5.89
CA LYS A 61 5.91 -18.87 6.81
C LYS A 61 7.24 -18.74 6.07
N THR A 62 7.60 -19.68 5.20
CA THR A 62 8.83 -19.60 4.41
C THR A 62 8.83 -18.39 3.48
N LYS A 63 7.72 -18.14 2.76
CA LYS A 63 7.56 -16.93 1.93
C LYS A 63 7.67 -15.63 2.74
N ARG A 64 7.11 -15.61 3.95
CA ARG A 64 7.23 -14.44 4.85
C ARG A 64 8.67 -14.24 5.33
N ALA A 65 9.36 -15.32 5.70
CA ALA A 65 10.76 -15.28 6.10
C ALA A 65 11.65 -14.77 4.96
N ALA A 66 11.48 -15.29 3.74
CA ALA A 66 12.23 -14.86 2.55
C ALA A 66 12.00 -13.37 2.19
N ARG A 67 10.83 -12.81 2.50
CA ARG A 67 10.59 -11.35 2.34
C ARG A 67 11.20 -10.51 3.45
N LYS A 68 11.36 -11.08 4.65
CA LYS A 68 11.97 -10.42 5.82
C LYS A 68 13.49 -10.52 5.83
N SER A 69 14.06 -11.57 5.25
CA SER A 69 15.52 -11.69 5.13
C SER A 69 16.04 -10.45 4.42
N PRO A 70 17.10 -9.80 4.94
CA PRO A 70 17.72 -8.67 4.27
C PRO A 70 18.02 -9.09 2.83
N ALA A 71 17.38 -8.44 1.86
CA ALA A 71 17.80 -8.60 0.47
C ALA A 71 19.28 -8.22 0.40
N PRO A 72 20.11 -8.89 -0.43
CA PRO A 72 21.43 -8.38 -0.77
C PRO A 72 21.25 -6.95 -1.24
N ARG A 73 21.56 -6.01 -0.35
CA ARG A 73 21.58 -4.61 -0.70
C ARG A 73 22.78 -4.49 -1.60
N ASN A 74 22.53 -4.45 -2.89
CA ASN A 74 23.41 -3.83 -3.87
C ASN A 74 23.56 -2.34 -3.48
N ASN A 75 24.31 -2.12 -2.39
CA ASN A 75 24.76 -0.83 -1.87
C ASN A 75 25.92 -0.33 -2.74
N THR A 76 25.69 -0.18 -4.05
CA THR A 76 26.72 0.37 -4.95
C THR A 76 26.33 1.72 -5.55
N ALA A 77 25.16 2.28 -5.22
CA ALA A 77 24.77 3.57 -5.80
C ALA A 77 23.80 4.39 -4.94
N HIS A 78 24.12 4.61 -3.66
CA HIS A 78 23.40 5.63 -2.90
C HIS A 78 24.33 6.44 -1.99
N VAL A 79 25.37 7.02 -2.59
CA VAL A 79 25.70 8.41 -2.23
C VAL A 79 24.40 9.19 -2.44
N GLN A 80 23.72 9.50 -1.35
CA GLN A 80 22.33 9.93 -1.32
C GLN A 80 22.22 11.38 -1.76
N ALA A 81 22.48 11.62 -3.05
CA ALA A 81 22.12 12.87 -3.69
C ALA A 81 20.60 13.03 -3.57
N LEU A 82 20.18 14.03 -2.79
CA LEU A 82 18.77 14.40 -2.64
C LEU A 82 18.19 14.68 -4.02
N SER A 83 17.35 13.78 -4.51
CA SER A 83 16.63 13.99 -5.77
C SER A 83 15.65 15.16 -5.61
N LYS A 84 15.74 16.16 -6.47
CA LYS A 84 14.89 17.36 -6.42
C LYS A 84 13.74 17.23 -7.42
N CYS A 85 12.60 17.83 -7.10
CA CYS A 85 11.51 17.96 -8.07
C CYS A 85 11.90 18.98 -9.15
N PRO A 86 11.85 18.64 -10.46
CA PRO A 86 12.21 19.58 -11.54
C PRO A 86 11.28 20.80 -11.63
N ARG A 87 10.09 20.75 -11.02
CA ARG A 87 9.10 21.82 -11.07
C ARG A 87 9.14 22.78 -9.88
N CYS A 88 9.42 22.28 -8.68
CA CYS A 88 9.41 23.09 -7.45
C CYS A 88 10.72 23.04 -6.65
N GLN A 89 11.73 22.33 -7.15
CA GLN A 89 13.06 22.14 -6.54
C GLN A 89 13.07 21.55 -5.12
N ARG A 90 11.92 21.06 -4.64
CA ARG A 90 11.82 20.44 -3.31
C ARG A 90 12.69 19.16 -3.26
N PRO A 91 13.58 19.02 -2.27
CA PRO A 91 14.41 17.84 -2.12
C PRO A 91 13.62 16.68 -1.50
N PHE A 92 13.81 15.47 -2.04
CA PHE A 92 13.21 14.24 -1.52
C PHE A 92 14.30 13.24 -1.17
N ARG A 93 14.21 12.68 0.05
CA ARG A 93 15.13 11.63 0.56
C ARG A 93 14.90 10.27 -0.08
N ALA A 94 13.71 10.04 -0.65
CA ALA A 94 13.34 8.78 -1.28
C ALA A 94 12.66 9.03 -2.63
N ARG A 95 13.02 8.22 -3.64
CA ARG A 95 12.43 8.26 -4.99
C ARG A 95 10.90 8.12 -4.97
N ILE A 96 10.35 7.32 -4.06
CA ILE A 96 8.90 7.12 -3.89
C ILE A 96 8.20 8.44 -3.53
N GLY A 97 8.80 9.24 -2.64
CA GLY A 97 8.27 10.55 -2.25
C GLY A 97 8.22 11.53 -3.42
N LEU A 98 9.28 11.55 -4.23
CA LEU A 98 9.34 12.36 -5.46
C LEU A 98 8.28 11.92 -6.48
N VAL A 99 8.14 10.61 -6.74
CA VAL A 99 7.15 10.08 -7.69
C VAL A 99 5.72 10.39 -7.26
N LYS A 100 5.41 10.22 -5.96
CA LYS A 100 4.09 10.59 -5.42
C LYS A 100 3.82 12.08 -5.62
N HIS A 101 4.79 12.92 -5.29
CA HIS A 101 4.69 14.37 -5.44
C HIS A 101 4.44 14.82 -6.88
N LEU A 102 5.12 14.19 -7.86
CA LEU A 102 4.91 14.48 -9.28
C LEU A 102 3.52 14.05 -9.76
N ARG A 103 3.02 12.89 -9.29
CA ARG A 103 1.69 12.37 -9.64
C ARG A 103 0.55 13.23 -9.12
N THR A 104 0.70 13.83 -7.94
CA THR A 104 -0.33 14.70 -7.33
C THR A 104 -0.43 16.08 -7.99
N GLN A 105 0.16 16.27 -9.18
CA GLN A 105 0.38 17.54 -9.87
C GLN A 105 1.11 18.53 -8.97
N CYS A 106 2.30 18.95 -9.38
CA CYS A 106 3.09 19.95 -8.67
C CYS A 106 2.47 21.38 -8.76
N THR A 107 1.16 21.51 -8.56
CA THR A 107 0.35 22.71 -8.82
C THR A 107 -0.56 23.08 -7.64
N THR A 108 -0.93 22.15 -6.75
CA THR A 108 -1.89 22.44 -5.66
C THR A 108 -1.29 23.29 -4.52
N ILE A 109 0.03 23.56 -4.52
CA ILE A 109 0.69 24.37 -3.48
C ILE A 109 1.04 25.80 -3.97
N ARG A 110 0.70 26.19 -5.22
CA ARG A 110 0.77 27.63 -5.58
C ARG A 110 -0.29 28.46 -4.87
N LYS A 111 -1.47 27.89 -4.57
CA LYS A 111 -2.54 28.58 -3.83
C LYS A 111 -2.14 28.98 -2.40
N PHE A 112 -1.39 28.12 -1.69
CA PHE A 112 -0.95 28.42 -0.33
C PHE A 112 0.32 29.28 -0.24
N GLN A 113 1.14 29.34 -1.30
CA GLN A 113 2.27 30.28 -1.35
C GLN A 113 1.81 31.72 -1.64
N LEU A 114 0.74 31.92 -2.43
CA LEU A 114 0.18 33.25 -2.70
C LEU A 114 -0.64 33.83 -1.54
N LEU A 115 -1.19 32.99 -0.66
CA LEU A 115 -1.91 33.43 0.55
C LEU A 115 -1.00 33.72 1.75
N ARG A 116 0.26 33.24 1.72
CA ARG A 116 1.24 33.42 2.79
C ARG A 116 1.62 34.90 3.05
N PRO A 117 1.73 35.79 2.05
CA PRO A 117 1.94 37.22 2.29
C PRO A 117 0.68 38.01 2.68
N ILE A 118 -0.54 37.45 2.49
CA ILE A 118 -1.81 38.18 2.69
C ILE A 118 -2.37 37.98 4.11
N LEU A 119 -2.01 36.89 4.80
CA LEU A 119 -2.51 36.61 6.15
C LEU A 119 -1.99 37.58 7.25
N PRO A 120 -0.72 38.05 7.23
CA PRO A 120 -0.23 38.99 8.26
C PRO A 120 -0.85 40.40 8.20
N PRO A 121 -1.07 41.03 7.03
CA PRO A 121 -1.69 42.36 6.94
C PRO A 121 -3.11 42.43 7.49
N LEU A 122 -3.94 41.40 7.28
CA LEU A 122 -5.34 41.39 7.72
C LEU A 122 -5.51 41.32 9.24
N LEU A 123 -4.52 40.78 9.95
CA LEU A 123 -4.51 40.72 11.42
C LEU A 123 -4.08 42.03 12.09
N ARG A 124 -3.58 43.00 11.30
CA ARG A 124 -2.91 44.22 11.78
C ARG A 124 -3.69 45.50 11.56
N ILE A 125 -4.87 45.45 10.95
CA ILE A 125 -5.74 46.61 10.82
C ILE A 125 -6.37 46.88 12.20
N PRO A 126 -6.07 48.00 12.86
CA PRO A 126 -6.79 48.38 14.08
C PRO A 126 -8.22 48.74 13.68
N LEU A 127 -9.19 48.16 14.38
CA LEU A 127 -10.60 48.56 14.28
C LEU A 127 -10.69 50.06 14.63
N PRO A 128 -11.24 50.94 13.76
CA PRO A 128 -11.42 52.32 14.13
C PRO A 128 -12.53 52.41 15.19
N SER A 129 -12.16 52.73 16.43
CA SER A 129 -13.11 53.08 17.49
C SER A 129 -13.75 54.44 17.20
N PRO A 130 -15.08 54.56 17.24
CA PRO A 130 -15.74 55.85 17.15
C PRO A 130 -15.91 56.48 18.54
N LEU A 131 -15.77 57.81 18.60
CA LEU A 131 -16.22 58.76 19.64
C LEU A 131 -15.23 59.18 20.74
N ALA A 132 -15.34 60.49 21.04
CA ALA A 132 -14.62 61.35 22.00
C ALA A 132 -13.24 61.84 21.49
N SER A 133 -13.01 63.14 21.24
CA SER A 133 -13.41 64.29 22.05
C SER A 133 -13.55 65.58 21.22
N VAL A 134 -14.63 66.31 21.47
CA VAL A 134 -14.84 67.72 21.07
C VAL A 134 -13.92 68.63 21.90
N PRO A 135 -13.21 69.62 21.33
CA PRO A 135 -12.45 70.59 22.12
C PRO A 135 -13.39 71.69 22.67
N LEU A 136 -13.37 71.86 24.00
CA LEU A 136 -14.03 72.96 24.71
C LEU A 136 -13.19 74.25 24.56
N LEU A 137 -13.79 75.28 23.98
CA LEU A 137 -13.26 76.63 23.86
C LEU A 137 -13.22 77.29 25.27
N GLN A 138 -12.08 77.88 25.65
CA GLN A 138 -11.95 78.72 26.84
C GLN A 138 -12.51 80.13 26.56
N PRO A 139 -13.28 80.76 27.46
CA PRO A 139 -13.72 82.15 27.29
C PRO A 139 -12.73 83.14 27.93
N SER A 140 -12.73 84.37 27.38
CA SER A 140 -11.98 85.56 27.82
C SER A 140 -12.37 86.09 29.20
#